data_AF-A0A1L9VCW7-F1
#
_entry.id   AF-A0A1L9VCW7-F1
#
_cell.length_a   1.000
_cell.length_b   1.000
_cell.length_c   1.000
_cell.angle_alpha   90.00
_cell.angle_beta   90.00
_cell.angle_gamma   90.00
#
_symmetry.space_group_name_H-M   'P 1'
#
loop_
_entity.id
_entity.type
_entity.pdbx_description
1 polymer ?
#
loop_
_entity_poly.entity_id
_entity_poly.type
_entity_poly.pdbx_seq_one_letter_code
_entity_poly.pdbx_strand_id
1 'polypeptide(L)'
;MVLKLQRDTCSKPHDITKGIAALKVSAEDYRSTADRMELVLGNVEYLADPSQRLSEIQESVGSIERQLTDSLDREILDWLSSERGQGRHHEVQSRRTPGTGKWILSTPAFQTWLNNAYPERLLWIVGAPRCGKSTLVSLIVDELKVLQASDNAPIAYYYSSHPSSHRTSPESFVSPSMKAAPSP
;
A
#
# COMPACT_ATOMS: atom_id res chain seq x y z
N MET A 1 -85.22 -34.34 -3.46
CA MET A 1 -84.00 -35.00 -2.94
C MET A 1 -83.11 -35.52 -4.07
N VAL A 2 -83.65 -36.24 -5.06
CA VAL A 2 -82.90 -36.83 -6.19
C VAL A 2 -82.10 -35.82 -7.03
N LEU A 3 -82.68 -34.65 -7.35
CA LEU A 3 -82.00 -33.63 -8.17
C LEU A 3 -80.80 -32.95 -7.49
N LYS A 4 -80.80 -32.86 -6.15
CA LYS A 4 -79.63 -32.37 -5.39
C LYS A 4 -78.50 -33.39 -5.43
N LEU A 5 -78.82 -34.67 -5.23
CA LEU A 5 -77.84 -35.75 -5.30
C LEU A 5 -77.18 -35.84 -6.68
N GLN A 6 -77.94 -35.73 -7.77
CA GLN A 6 -77.39 -35.74 -9.13
C GLN A 6 -76.50 -34.53 -9.43
N ARG A 7 -76.88 -33.32 -8.96
CA ARG A 7 -76.05 -32.12 -9.11
C ARG A 7 -74.73 -32.25 -8.36
N ASP A 8 -74.77 -32.71 -7.11
CA ASP A 8 -73.58 -32.89 -6.27
C ASP A 8 -72.67 -34.01 -6.80
N THR A 9 -73.25 -35.06 -7.39
CA THR A 9 -72.49 -36.16 -8.01
C THR A 9 -71.81 -35.73 -9.31
N CYS A 10 -72.38 -34.75 -10.03
CA CYS A 10 -71.80 -34.19 -11.25
C CYS A 10 -70.75 -33.08 -10.98
N SER A 11 -70.86 -32.33 -9.88
CA SER A 11 -69.88 -31.30 -9.50
C SER A 11 -68.53 -31.90 -9.10
N LYS A 12 -68.53 -32.98 -8.30
CA LYS A 12 -67.31 -33.62 -7.80
C LYS A 12 -66.29 -34.00 -8.89
N PRO A 13 -66.66 -34.70 -9.98
CA PRO A 13 -65.71 -35.02 -11.04
C PRO A 13 -65.23 -33.77 -11.80
N HIS A 14 -66.07 -32.74 -11.94
CA HIS A 14 -65.66 -31.47 -12.54
C HIS A 14 -64.60 -30.76 -11.68
N ASP A 15 -64.80 -30.70 -10.36
CA ASP A 15 -63.86 -30.10 -9.42
C ASP A 15 -62.52 -30.85 -9.38
N ILE A 16 -62.54 -32.19 -9.46
CA ILE A 16 -61.34 -33.04 -9.58
C ILE A 16 -60.59 -32.74 -10.88
N THR A 17 -61.31 -32.64 -12.00
CA THR A 17 -60.70 -32.36 -13.32
C THR A 17 -60.03 -30.99 -13.32
N LYS A 18 -60.67 -30.00 -12.68
CA LYS A 18 -60.13 -28.65 -12.49
C LYS A 18 -58.87 -28.65 -11.63
N GLY A 19 -58.86 -29.43 -10.55
CA GLY A 19 -57.69 -29.62 -9.70
C GLY A 19 -56.51 -30.28 -10.42
N ILE A 20 -56.77 -31.31 -11.24
CA ILE A 20 -55.73 -31.98 -12.05
C ILE A 20 -55.14 -31.02 -13.09
N ALA A 21 -55.97 -30.20 -13.74
CA ALA A 21 -55.50 -29.20 -14.70
C ALA A 21 -54.61 -28.15 -14.01
N ALA A 22 -55.01 -27.66 -12.83
CA ALA A 22 -54.21 -26.71 -12.06
C ALA A 22 -52.86 -27.32 -11.61
N LEU A 23 -52.86 -28.58 -11.17
CA LEU A 23 -51.63 -29.29 -10.79
C LEU A 23 -50.68 -29.50 -11.99
N LYS A 24 -51.22 -29.80 -13.18
CA LYS A 24 -50.42 -29.91 -14.41
C LYS A 24 -49.72 -28.59 -14.74
N VAL A 25 -50.47 -27.49 -14.76
CA VAL A 25 -49.91 -26.15 -15.05
C VAL A 25 -48.82 -25.80 -14.03
N SER A 26 -49.06 -26.03 -12.74
CA SER A 26 -48.05 -25.78 -11.71
C SER A 26 -46.79 -26.64 -11.89
N ALA A 27 -46.93 -27.91 -12.28
CA ALA A 27 -45.79 -28.78 -12.57
C ALA A 27 -45.00 -28.31 -13.80
N GLU A 28 -45.68 -27.81 -14.83
CA GLU A 28 -45.07 -27.19 -16.01
C GLU A 28 -44.27 -25.93 -15.64
N ASP A 29 -44.83 -25.08 -14.77
CA ASP A 29 -44.17 -23.86 -14.27
C ASP A 29 -42.90 -24.19 -13.45
N TYR A 30 -42.96 -25.20 -12.58
CA TYR A 30 -41.78 -25.64 -11.84
C TYR A 30 -40.69 -26.19 -12.76
N ARG A 31 -41.07 -26.95 -13.79
CA ARG A 31 -40.12 -27.49 -14.78
C ARG A 31 -39.45 -26.38 -15.57
N SER A 32 -40.25 -25.42 -16.06
CA SER A 32 -39.76 -24.22 -16.74
C SER A 32 -38.81 -23.40 -15.86
N THR A 33 -39.13 -23.27 -14.57
CA THR A 33 -38.27 -22.58 -13.60
C THR A 33 -36.94 -23.31 -13.39
N ALA A 34 -36.97 -24.64 -13.33
CA ALA A 34 -35.76 -25.46 -13.20
C ALA A 34 -34.85 -25.34 -14.45
N ASP A 35 -35.43 -25.36 -15.65
CA ASP A 35 -34.67 -25.19 -16.91
C ASP A 35 -34.00 -23.80 -16.96
N ARG A 36 -34.68 -22.76 -16.48
CA ARG A 36 -34.09 -21.40 -16.37
C ARG A 36 -32.98 -21.35 -15.32
N MET A 37 -33.09 -22.09 -14.22
CA MET A 37 -32.05 -22.18 -13.20
C MET A 37 -30.79 -22.89 -13.70
N GLU A 38 -30.93 -23.95 -14.50
CA GLU A 38 -29.77 -24.61 -15.13
C GLU A 38 -28.96 -23.65 -16.00
N LEU A 39 -29.65 -22.83 -16.81
CA LEU A 39 -29.01 -21.83 -17.66
C LEU A 39 -28.22 -20.81 -16.83
N VAL A 40 -28.76 -20.35 -15.71
CA VAL A 40 -28.10 -19.40 -14.82
C VAL A 40 -26.87 -20.03 -14.15
N LEU A 41 -26.97 -21.29 -13.72
CA LEU A 41 -25.84 -22.01 -13.12
C LEU A 41 -24.67 -22.15 -14.10
N GLY A 42 -24.95 -22.53 -15.34
CA GLY A 42 -23.91 -22.62 -16.38
C GLY A 42 -23.21 -21.29 -16.65
N ASN A 43 -23.96 -20.18 -16.61
CA ASN A 43 -23.37 -18.84 -16.78
C ASN A 43 -22.48 -18.43 -15.60
N VAL A 44 -22.84 -18.79 -14.36
CA VAL A 44 -22.02 -18.51 -13.17
C VAL A 44 -20.73 -19.32 -13.20
N GLU A 45 -20.81 -20.58 -13.59
CA GLU A 45 -19.65 -21.47 -13.70
C GLU A 45 -18.67 -20.98 -14.77
N TYR A 46 -19.19 -20.47 -15.89
CA TYR A 46 -18.39 -19.85 -16.95
C TYR A 46 -17.69 -18.55 -16.51
N LEU A 47 -18.28 -17.79 -15.58
CA LEU A 47 -17.69 -16.54 -15.07
C LEU A 47 -16.63 -16.73 -13.98
N ALA A 48 -16.56 -17.92 -13.37
CA ALA A 48 -15.60 -18.22 -12.32
C ALA A 48 -14.14 -18.13 -12.79
N ASP A 49 -13.77 -18.79 -13.88
CA ASP A 49 -12.39 -18.78 -14.42
C ASP A 49 -11.90 -17.38 -14.83
N PRO A 50 -12.68 -16.58 -15.60
CA PRO A 50 -12.30 -15.20 -15.90
C PRO A 50 -12.10 -14.34 -14.64
N SER A 51 -12.94 -14.51 -13.61
CA SER A 51 -12.81 -13.75 -12.36
C SER A 51 -11.51 -14.06 -11.63
N GLN A 52 -11.10 -15.34 -11.60
CA GLN A 52 -9.86 -15.77 -10.99
C GLN A 52 -8.65 -15.17 -11.73
N ARG A 53 -8.66 -15.25 -13.07
CA ARG A 53 -7.60 -14.64 -13.90
C ARG A 53 -7.51 -13.12 -13.70
N LEU A 54 -8.65 -12.44 -13.55
CA LEU A 54 -8.67 -11.00 -13.28
C LEU A 54 -8.05 -10.68 -11.91
N SER A 55 -8.28 -11.51 -10.88
CA SER A 55 -7.61 -11.36 -9.58
C SER A 55 -6.09 -11.52 -9.69
N GLU A 56 -5.62 -12.54 -10.40
CA GLU A 56 -4.19 -12.77 -10.64
C GLU A 56 -3.55 -11.60 -11.41
N ILE A 57 -4.25 -11.07 -12.42
CA ILE A 57 -3.81 -9.88 -13.17
C ILE A 57 -3.74 -8.67 -12.23
N GLN A 58 -4.76 -8.44 -11.41
CA GLN A 58 -4.78 -7.31 -10.49
C GLN A 58 -3.61 -7.36 -9.49
N GLU A 59 -3.28 -8.54 -8.98
CA GLU A 59 -2.10 -8.72 -8.12
C GLU A 59 -0.79 -8.43 -8.87
N SER A 60 -0.66 -8.94 -10.11
CA SER A 60 0.52 -8.69 -10.94
C SER A 60 0.73 -7.21 -11.25
N VAL A 61 -0.35 -6.48 -11.57
CA VAL A 61 -0.34 -5.04 -11.83
C VAL A 61 0.09 -4.29 -10.56
N GLY A 62 -0.48 -4.64 -9.41
CA GLY A 62 -0.07 -4.04 -8.13
C GLY A 62 1.39 -4.32 -7.76
N SER A 63 1.95 -5.46 -8.18
CA SER A 63 3.38 -5.74 -8.03
C SER A 63 4.24 -4.89 -8.98
N ILE A 64 3.80 -4.71 -10.22
CA ILE A 64 4.51 -3.88 -11.22
C ILE A 64 4.53 -2.42 -10.79
N GLU A 65 3.40 -1.88 -10.32
CA GLU A 65 3.33 -0.51 -9.80
C GLU A 65 4.32 -0.29 -8.66
N ARG A 66 4.38 -1.20 -7.68
CA ARG A 66 5.36 -1.12 -6.59
C ARG A 66 6.81 -1.16 -7.10
N GLN A 67 7.12 -2.06 -8.04
CA GLN A 67 8.47 -2.16 -8.60
C GLN A 67 8.88 -0.88 -9.34
N LEU A 68 7.94 -0.26 -10.07
CA LEU A 68 8.17 1.02 -10.74
C LEU A 68 8.42 2.14 -9.73
N THR A 69 7.59 2.25 -8.69
CA THR A 69 7.80 3.24 -7.61
C THR A 69 9.15 3.05 -6.92
N ASP A 70 9.48 1.83 -6.52
CA ASP A 70 10.77 1.51 -5.89
C ASP A 70 11.95 1.85 -6.81
N SER A 71 11.79 1.64 -8.12
CA SER A 71 12.84 1.95 -9.11
C SER A 71 13.07 3.46 -9.24
N LEU A 72 12.00 4.25 -9.28
CA LEU A 72 12.08 5.71 -9.35
C LEU A 72 12.65 6.29 -8.06
N ASP A 73 12.23 5.79 -6.90
CA ASP A 73 12.77 6.20 -5.61
C ASP A 73 14.28 5.92 -5.53
N ARG A 74 14.73 4.76 -6.02
CA ARG A 74 16.16 4.44 -6.10
C ARG A 74 16.91 5.37 -7.05
N GLU A 75 16.34 5.68 -8.20
CA GLU A 75 16.95 6.59 -9.17
C GLU A 75 17.07 8.01 -8.61
N ILE A 76 16.04 8.51 -7.93
CA ILE A 76 16.06 9.80 -7.24
C ILE A 76 17.13 9.80 -6.14
N LEU A 77 17.23 8.73 -5.34
CA LEU A 77 18.23 8.62 -4.28
C LEU A 77 19.67 8.53 -4.82
N ASP A 78 19.87 7.83 -5.94
CA ASP A 78 21.16 7.75 -6.63
C ASP A 78 21.54 9.12 -7.24
N TRP A 79 20.58 9.80 -7.86
CA TRP A 79 20.75 11.16 -8.37
C TRP A 79 21.10 12.17 -7.27
N LEU A 80 20.40 12.13 -6.14
CA LEU A 80 20.65 13.02 -5.00
C LEU A 80 22.00 12.76 -4.32
N SER A 81 22.56 11.56 -4.46
CA SER A 81 23.84 11.20 -3.84
C SER A 81 24.66 10.25 -4.72
N SER A 82 25.37 10.83 -5.69
CA SER A 82 26.39 10.10 -6.47
C SER A 82 27.48 9.48 -5.58
N GLU A 83 27.65 10.03 -4.37
CA GLU A 83 28.52 9.51 -3.33
C GLU A 83 27.68 8.66 -2.36
N ARG A 84 27.82 7.32 -2.45
CA ARG A 84 27.10 6.31 -1.66
C ARG A 84 26.96 6.72 -0.18
N GLY A 85 25.83 7.32 0.20
CA GLY A 85 25.59 7.84 1.55
C GLY A 85 25.72 6.79 2.67
N GLN A 86 25.46 5.52 2.34
CA GLN A 86 25.68 4.37 3.23
C GLN A 86 27.15 4.20 3.62
N GLY A 87 28.09 4.38 2.68
CA GLY A 87 29.52 4.22 2.95
C GLY A 87 30.03 5.25 3.96
N ARG A 88 29.57 6.49 3.82
CA ARG A 88 29.93 7.59 4.73
C ARG A 88 29.30 7.44 6.11
N HIS A 89 28.05 7.00 6.19
CA HIS A 89 27.42 6.70 7.47
C HIS A 89 28.16 5.58 8.20
N HIS A 90 28.50 4.48 7.51
CA HIS A 90 29.28 3.39 8.06
C HIS A 90 30.67 3.85 8.52
N GLU A 91 31.35 4.69 7.73
CA GLU A 91 32.65 5.24 8.12
C GLU A 91 32.56 6.05 9.42
N VAL A 92 31.61 6.99 9.50
CA VAL A 92 31.41 7.82 10.71
C VAL A 92 31.01 6.95 11.91
N GLN A 93 30.16 5.94 11.70
CA GLN A 93 29.74 4.98 12.71
C GLN A 93 30.93 4.17 13.22
N SER A 94 31.79 3.66 12.34
CA SER A 94 32.96 2.84 12.70
C SER A 94 34.00 3.62 13.51
N ARG A 95 34.12 4.93 13.26
CA ARG A 95 35.04 5.83 13.99
C ARG A 95 34.44 6.39 15.28
N ARG A 96 33.15 6.15 15.55
CA ARG A 96 32.46 6.66 16.74
C ARG A 96 32.89 5.89 17.97
N THR A 97 33.48 6.61 18.94
CA THR A 97 33.77 6.04 20.26
C THR A 97 32.45 5.63 20.96
N PRO A 98 32.31 4.37 21.41
CA PRO A 98 31.11 3.92 22.11
C PRO A 98 30.72 4.84 23.27
N GLY A 99 29.42 5.11 23.41
CA GLY A 99 28.89 5.98 24.47
C GLY A 99 29.01 7.49 24.22
N THR A 100 29.83 7.92 23.24
CA THR A 100 29.98 9.35 22.92
C THR A 100 28.71 9.90 22.27
N GLY A 101 28.27 11.08 22.72
CA GLY A 101 27.12 11.78 22.14
C GLY A 101 25.76 11.30 22.64
N LYS A 102 25.68 10.24 23.46
CA LYS A 102 24.41 9.71 24.00
C LYS A 102 23.59 10.73 24.77
N TRP A 103 24.24 11.74 25.35
CA TRP A 103 23.57 12.83 26.05
C TRP A 103 22.52 13.54 25.18
N ILE A 104 22.68 13.57 23.85
CA ILE A 104 21.73 14.24 22.95
C ILE A 104 20.35 13.57 22.97
N LEU A 105 20.30 12.25 23.13
CA LEU A 105 19.07 11.46 23.12
C LEU A 105 18.19 11.78 24.34
N SER A 106 18.78 12.26 25.42
CA SER A 106 18.07 12.67 26.64
C SER A 106 17.71 14.16 26.66
N THR A 107 18.05 14.92 25.62
CA THR A 107 17.74 16.36 25.60
C THR A 107 16.25 16.60 25.33
N PRO A 108 15.64 17.62 25.95
CA PRO A 108 14.25 17.99 25.67
C PRO A 108 14.01 18.26 24.18
N ALA A 109 14.95 18.94 23.51
CA ALA A 109 14.85 19.25 22.08
C ALA A 109 14.76 17.99 21.20
N PHE A 110 15.56 16.96 21.49
CA PHE A 110 15.49 15.69 20.77
C PHE A 110 14.16 14.97 21.04
N GLN A 111 13.69 14.94 22.29
CA GLN A 111 12.45 14.27 22.66
C GLN A 111 11.22 14.96 22.05
N THR A 112 11.18 16.29 22.02
CA THR A 112 10.10 17.05 21.36
C THR A 112 10.08 16.77 19.86
N TRP A 113 11.25 16.79 19.22
CA TRP A 113 11.40 16.49 17.80
C TRP A 113 10.98 15.05 17.45
N LEU A 114 11.43 14.06 18.24
CA LEU A 114 11.13 12.65 18.03
C LEU A 114 9.62 12.36 18.11
N ASN A 115 8.92 13.00 19.04
CA ASN A 115 7.49 12.80 19.25
C ASN A 115 6.60 13.58 18.26
N ASN A 116 7.18 14.19 17.20
CA ASN A 116 6.46 14.97 16.19
C ASN A 116 5.56 16.06 16.79
N ALA A 117 5.91 16.60 17.96
CA ALA A 117 5.12 17.62 18.63
C ALA A 117 5.21 18.95 17.85
N TYR A 118 4.07 19.50 17.47
CA TYR A 118 4.02 20.82 16.85
C TYR A 118 4.51 21.89 17.85
N PRO A 119 5.34 22.87 17.44
CA PRO A 119 5.76 23.21 16.07
C PRO A 119 7.11 22.63 15.60
N GLU A 120 7.81 21.87 16.45
CA GLU A 120 9.24 21.54 16.25
C GLU A 120 9.45 20.25 15.45
N ARG A 121 9.32 20.34 14.12
CA ARG A 121 9.62 19.23 13.19
C ARG A 121 11.09 19.14 12.75
N LEU A 122 11.91 20.11 13.17
CA LEU A 122 13.31 20.24 12.76
C LEU A 122 14.23 20.27 13.98
N LEU A 123 15.16 19.33 14.06
CA LEU A 123 16.23 19.32 15.05
C LEU A 123 17.49 19.98 14.48
N TRP A 124 17.93 21.08 15.09
CA TRP A 124 19.10 21.82 14.66
C TRP A 124 20.29 21.62 15.61
N ILE A 125 21.39 21.05 15.11
CA ILE A 125 22.62 20.78 15.90
C ILE A 125 23.73 21.74 15.47
N VAL A 126 24.04 22.72 16.33
CA VAL A 126 25.12 23.69 16.10
C VAL A 126 26.36 23.30 16.88
N GLY A 127 27.52 23.52 16.27
CA GLY A 127 28.79 23.46 16.98
C GLY A 127 29.94 23.95 16.11
N ALA A 128 31.13 24.07 16.70
CA ALA A 128 32.33 24.43 15.96
C ALA A 128 32.67 23.40 14.87
N PRO A 129 33.35 23.78 13.77
CA PRO A 129 33.90 22.81 12.83
C PRO A 129 34.67 21.69 13.55
N ARG A 130 34.57 20.45 13.04
CA ARG A 130 35.23 19.26 13.63
C ARG A 130 34.79 18.85 15.05
N CYS A 131 33.75 19.44 15.63
CA CYS A 131 33.25 19.05 16.96
C CYS A 131 32.44 17.73 16.99
N GLY A 132 32.47 16.92 15.93
CA GLY A 132 31.77 15.63 15.89
C GLY A 132 30.27 15.71 15.58
N LYS A 133 29.77 16.78 14.94
CA LYS A 133 28.35 16.86 14.51
C LYS A 133 27.92 15.65 13.68
N SER A 134 28.74 15.22 12.72
CA SER A 134 28.46 14.03 11.91
C SER A 134 28.36 12.75 12.76
N THR A 135 29.16 12.65 13.82
CA THR A 135 29.09 11.55 14.79
C THR A 135 27.78 11.57 15.57
N LEU A 136 27.28 12.75 15.96
CA LEU A 136 25.95 12.90 16.59
C LEU A 136 24.83 12.51 15.63
N VAL A 137 24.89 12.96 14.37
CA VAL A 137 23.90 12.59 13.34
C VAL A 137 23.91 11.08 13.11
N SER A 138 25.08 10.44 13.04
CA SER A 138 25.18 8.98 12.94
C SER A 138 24.53 8.27 14.13
N LEU A 139 24.66 8.81 15.35
CA LEU A 139 24.01 8.25 16.54
C LEU A 139 22.48 8.36 16.45
N ILE A 140 21.97 9.52 16.03
CA ILE A 140 20.54 9.75 15.87
C ILE A 140 19.94 8.81 14.82
N VAL A 141 20.60 8.67 13.66
CA VAL A 141 20.14 7.77 12.59
C VAL A 141 20.08 6.32 13.07
N ASP A 142 21.09 5.86 13.82
CA ASP A 142 21.10 4.50 14.37
C ASP A 142 19.96 4.28 15.37
N GLU A 143 19.73 5.25 16.26
CA GLU A 143 18.64 5.18 17.24
C GLU A 143 17.27 5.14 16.54
N LEU A 144 17.05 5.98 15.52
CA LEU A 144 15.82 5.97 14.75
C LEU A 144 15.56 4.63 14.07
N LYS A 145 16.60 3.98 13.50
CA LYS A 145 16.48 2.65 12.89
C LYS A 145 16.01 1.60 13.90
N VAL A 146 16.47 1.70 15.14
CA VAL A 146 16.05 0.79 16.23
C VAL A 146 14.61 1.08 16.63
N LEU A 147 14.25 2.36 16.82
CA LEU A 147 12.91 2.76 17.26
C LEU A 147 11.83 2.49 16.22
N GLN A 148 12.13 2.66 14.93
CA GLN A 148 11.17 2.51 13.82
C GLN A 148 11.15 1.08 13.25
N ALA A 149 11.91 0.14 13.82
CA ALA A 149 11.93 -1.24 13.38
C ALA A 149 10.55 -1.93 13.49
N SER A 150 9.69 -1.48 14.41
CA SER A 150 8.32 -1.99 14.58
C SER A 150 7.30 -1.34 13.65
N ASP A 151 7.48 -0.07 13.33
CA ASP A 151 6.46 0.76 12.67
C ASP A 151 6.62 0.82 11.15
N ASN A 152 7.65 0.14 10.62
CA ASN A 152 7.98 0.05 9.19
C ASN A 152 8.04 1.43 8.49
N ALA A 153 8.37 2.48 9.23
CA ALA A 153 8.52 3.82 8.67
C ALA A 153 9.88 3.95 7.97
N PRO A 154 9.94 4.40 6.71
CA PRO A 154 11.19 4.56 6.00
C PRO A 154 12.02 5.73 6.57
N ILE A 155 13.32 5.51 6.76
CA ILE A 155 14.28 6.53 7.24
C ILE A 155 15.24 6.89 6.11
N ALA A 156 15.26 8.17 5.74
CA ALA A 156 16.22 8.74 4.79
C ALA A 156 17.26 9.61 5.52
N TYR A 157 18.53 9.53 5.11
CA TYR A 157 19.61 10.37 5.64
C TYR A 157 20.63 10.71 4.55
N TYR A 158 21.23 11.90 4.64
CA TYR A 158 22.22 12.40 3.70
C TYR A 158 23.38 13.08 4.43
N TYR A 159 24.62 12.85 3.95
CA TYR A 159 25.80 13.51 4.47
C TYR A 159 26.41 14.41 3.39
N SER A 160 26.29 15.72 3.54
CA SER A 160 26.98 16.66 2.65
C SER A 160 28.49 16.68 2.94
N SER A 161 29.29 16.39 1.91
CA SER A 161 30.70 16.76 1.87
C SER A 161 30.81 18.13 1.22
N HIS A 162 31.34 19.13 1.93
CA HIS A 162 31.84 20.32 1.25
C HIS A 162 33.28 20.02 0.82
N PRO A 163 33.58 19.85 -0.49
CA PRO A 163 34.96 19.85 -0.93
C PRO A 163 35.54 21.22 -0.58
N SER A 164 36.49 21.23 0.35
CA SER A 164 37.18 22.44 0.79
C SER A 164 38.10 22.95 -0.31
N SER A 165 37.54 23.64 -1.31
CA SER A 165 38.23 24.59 -2.17
C SER A 165 37.21 25.29 -3.07
N HIS A 166 37.18 26.62 -2.96
CA HIS A 166 36.35 27.60 -3.67
C HIS A 166 35.00 27.92 -3.03
N ARG A 167 34.93 29.15 -2.50
CA ARG A 167 33.71 29.94 -2.28
C ARG A 167 32.75 29.70 -3.45
N THR A 168 31.63 29.05 -3.20
CA THR A 168 30.50 29.04 -4.11
C THR A 168 29.34 29.82 -3.51
N SER A 169 28.87 30.77 -4.30
CA SER A 169 27.77 31.69 -4.03
C SER A 169 26.45 30.94 -3.77
N PRO A 170 25.48 31.59 -3.06
CA PRO A 170 24.20 30.98 -2.68
C PRO A 170 23.35 30.50 -3.86
N GLU A 171 23.65 30.93 -5.08
CA GLU A 171 22.90 30.65 -6.30
C GLU A 171 23.20 29.27 -6.88
N SER A 172 24.31 28.63 -6.49
CA SER A 172 24.67 27.28 -6.95
C SER A 172 23.83 26.14 -6.33
N PHE A 173 23.02 26.44 -5.32
CA PHE A 173 22.14 25.46 -4.67
C PHE A 173 20.80 25.24 -5.41
N VAL A 174 20.41 26.12 -6.35
CA VAL A 174 19.12 26.03 -7.07
C VAL A 174 19.34 25.92 -8.58
N SER A 175 20.27 25.07 -9.00
CA SER A 175 20.31 24.60 -10.39
C SER A 175 20.53 23.09 -10.42
N PRO A 176 19.50 22.29 -10.11
CA PRO A 176 19.45 20.95 -10.65
C PRO A 176 19.41 21.11 -12.17
N SER A 177 20.49 20.75 -12.86
CA SER A 177 20.46 20.65 -14.32
C SER A 177 19.29 19.75 -14.70
N MET A 178 18.23 20.35 -15.27
CA MET A 178 17.24 19.69 -16.09
C MET A 178 17.98 19.04 -17.27
N LYS A 179 18.57 17.87 -17.05
CA LYS A 179 18.90 16.98 -18.14
C LYS A 179 17.62 16.22 -18.43
N ALA A 180 16.97 16.63 -19.51
CA ALA A 180 15.73 16.06 -19.99
C ALA A 180 15.79 14.53 -19.94
N ALA A 181 14.75 13.94 -19.37
CA ALA A 181 14.48 12.51 -19.43
C ALA A 181 14.51 12.05 -20.91
N PRO A 182 15.03 10.85 -21.22
CA PRO A 182 14.91 10.30 -22.55
C PRO A 182 13.42 10.06 -22.86
N SER A 183 12.92 10.75 -23.88
CA SER A 183 11.63 10.50 -24.53
C SER A 183 11.59 9.07 -25.13
N PRO A 184 10.40 8.47 -25.31
CA PRO A 184 10.19 7.02 -25.40
C PRO A 184 10.80 6.34 -26.64
#